data_AF-A0A4U8T9G6-F1
#
_entry.id   AF-A0A4U8T9G6-F1
#
_cell.length_a   1.000
_cell.length_b   1.000
_cell.length_c   1.000
_cell.angle_alpha   90.00
_cell.angle_beta   90.00
_cell.angle_gamma   90.00
#
_symmetry.space_group_name_H-M   'P 1'
#
loop_
_entity.id
_entity.type
_entity.pdbx_description
1 polymer ?
#
loop_
_entity_poly.entity_id
_entity_poly.type
_entity_poly.pdbx_seq_one_letter_code
_entity_poly.pdbx_strand_id
1 'polypeptide(L)'
;MSKNIQTHNAKVDLVRKFLDYANVADASYAMLHYVLNGEIKYKKDGKEILEQVDTQKLGSTYFNKDTNTEQNSTYAQAIEARFNEDRTGDWCIPFANKCLTEKDKISNNDITQVKLDSKLSKRTITFTNRFRILAHQ
;
A
#
# COMPACT_ATOMS: atom_id res chain seq x y z
N MET A 1 37.13 -8.86 2.40
CA MET A 1 36.90 -7.79 3.39
C MET A 1 35.71 -8.16 4.25
N SER A 2 35.93 -8.39 5.54
CA SER A 2 34.84 -8.55 6.52
C SER A 2 34.24 -7.17 6.79
N LYS A 3 32.95 -6.98 6.52
CA LYS A 3 32.27 -5.72 6.84
C LYS A 3 31.98 -5.69 8.34
N ASN A 4 32.66 -4.82 9.08
CA ASN A 4 32.43 -4.58 10.50
C ASN A 4 31.17 -3.69 10.67
N ILE A 5 29.98 -4.29 10.56
CA ILE A 5 28.70 -3.58 10.71
C ILE A 5 28.28 -3.63 12.19
N GLN A 6 28.52 -2.55 12.92
CA GLN A 6 28.13 -2.41 14.34
C GLN A 6 26.70 -1.89 14.47
N THR A 7 25.71 -2.73 14.19
CA THR A 7 24.27 -2.38 14.24
C THR A 7 23.81 -1.88 15.62
N HIS A 8 24.47 -2.29 16.70
CA HIS A 8 24.16 -1.85 18.07
C HIS A 8 24.52 -0.39 18.37
N ASN A 9 25.37 0.23 17.54
CA ASN A 9 25.78 1.64 17.66
C ASN A 9 24.96 2.57 16.74
N ALA A 10 24.02 2.04 15.96
CA ALA A 10 23.19 2.84 15.09
C ALA A 10 22.21 3.68 15.94
N LYS A 11 22.29 5.01 15.82
CA LYS A 11 21.32 5.91 16.45
C LYS A 11 19.92 5.53 15.95
N VAL A 12 19.03 5.14 16.86
CA VAL A 12 17.67 4.65 16.53
C VAL A 12 16.93 5.63 15.61
N ASP A 13 17.12 6.93 15.82
CA ASP A 13 16.50 7.97 14.98
C ASP A 13 17.04 8.00 13.55
N LEU A 14 18.32 7.69 13.35
CA LEU A 14 18.91 7.57 12.03
C LEU A 14 18.36 6.33 11.30
N VAL A 15 18.20 5.21 12.00
CA VAL A 15 17.58 4.00 11.43
C VAL A 15 16.13 4.25 11.05
N ARG A 16 15.35 4.93 11.91
CA ARG A 16 13.97 5.35 11.60
C ARG A 16 13.90 6.24 10.37
N LYS A 17 14.81 7.21 10.25
CA LYS A 17 14.88 8.10 9.09
C LYS A 17 15.15 7.32 7.80
N PHE A 18 16.07 6.37 7.81
CA PHE A 18 16.31 5.51 6.64
C PHE A 18 15.11 4.62 6.31
N LEU A 19 14.42 4.08 7.32
CA LEU A 19 13.19 3.32 7.10
C LEU A 19 12.08 4.18 6.47
N ASP A 20 11.90 5.42 6.95
CA ASP A 20 10.92 6.34 6.39
C ASP A 20 11.26 6.66 4.92
N TYR A 21 12.54 6.91 4.58
CA TYR A 21 12.97 7.10 3.19
C TYR A 21 12.77 5.87 2.32
N ALA A 22 13.08 4.67 2.82
CA ALA A 22 12.85 3.43 2.10
C ALA A 22 11.35 3.22 1.83
N ASN A 23 10.48 3.51 2.80
CA ASN A 23 9.03 3.42 2.61
C ASN A 23 8.51 4.42 1.59
N VAL A 24 8.99 5.67 1.61
CA VAL A 24 8.61 6.69 0.62
C VAL A 24 9.09 6.29 -0.78
N ALA A 25 10.31 5.80 -0.91
CA ALA A 25 10.85 5.33 -2.18
C ALA A 25 10.04 4.14 -2.74
N ASP A 26 9.70 3.16 -1.91
CA ASP A 26 8.87 2.01 -2.31
C ASP A 26 7.45 2.46 -2.71
N ALA A 27 6.82 3.32 -1.90
CA ALA A 27 5.50 3.88 -2.19
C ALA A 27 5.45 4.77 -3.44
N SER A 28 6.58 5.32 -3.89
CA SER A 28 6.62 6.18 -5.09
C SER A 28 6.26 5.45 -6.39
N TYR A 29 6.30 4.11 -6.38
CA TYR A 29 5.89 3.24 -7.49
C TYR A 29 4.41 2.84 -7.44
N ALA A 30 3.64 3.35 -6.47
CA ALA A 30 2.21 3.08 -6.40
C ALA A 30 1.46 3.72 -7.59
N MET A 31 0.39 3.06 -8.04
CA MET A 31 -0.48 3.51 -9.13
C MET A 31 -1.39 4.68 -8.72
N LEU A 32 -0.79 5.83 -8.39
CA LEU A 32 -1.52 7.00 -7.84
C LEU A 32 -2.33 7.77 -8.88
N HIS A 33 -2.22 7.46 -10.17
CA HIS A 33 -3.04 8.10 -11.20
C HIS A 33 -4.54 7.86 -10.96
N TYR A 34 -4.93 6.72 -10.39
CA TYR A 34 -6.32 6.45 -10.01
C TYR A 34 -6.84 7.40 -8.92
N VAL A 35 -5.99 7.74 -7.94
CA VAL A 35 -6.30 8.72 -6.88
C VAL A 35 -6.51 10.12 -7.46
N LEU A 36 -5.77 10.46 -8.52
CA LEU A 36 -5.85 11.77 -9.17
C LEU A 36 -7.06 11.88 -10.11
N ASN A 37 -7.35 10.81 -10.83
CA ASN A 37 -8.43 10.78 -11.83
C ASN A 37 -9.79 10.49 -11.20
N GLY A 38 -9.84 9.82 -10.04
CA GLY A 38 -11.07 9.42 -9.36
C GLY A 38 -11.80 8.24 -10.00
N GLU A 39 -11.13 7.51 -10.89
CA GLU A 39 -11.72 6.41 -11.66
C GLU A 39 -10.72 5.27 -11.82
N ILE A 40 -11.16 4.03 -11.61
CA ILE A 40 -10.38 2.81 -11.85
C ILE A 40 -10.98 2.06 -13.05
N LYS A 41 -10.10 1.58 -13.94
CA LYS A 41 -10.48 0.76 -15.10
C LYS A 41 -9.99 -0.67 -14.91
N TYR A 42 -10.88 -1.65 -15.04
CA TYR A 42 -10.53 -3.06 -14.94
C TYR A 42 -11.38 -3.93 -15.87
N LYS A 43 -10.92 -5.16 -16.13
CA LYS A 43 -11.65 -6.12 -16.97
C LYS A 43 -12.45 -7.08 -16.12
N LYS A 44 -13.73 -7.24 -16.44
CA LYS A 44 -14.63 -8.24 -15.85
C LYS A 44 -15.39 -8.93 -16.98
N ASP A 45 -15.34 -10.26 -17.02
CA ASP A 45 -15.99 -11.08 -18.05
C ASP A 45 -15.67 -10.63 -19.50
N GLY A 46 -14.41 -10.22 -19.73
CA GLY A 46 -13.93 -9.74 -21.03
C GLY A 46 -14.33 -8.31 -21.40
N LYS A 47 -15.12 -7.62 -20.57
CA LYS A 47 -15.51 -6.21 -20.76
C LYS A 47 -14.72 -5.28 -19.87
N GLU A 48 -14.37 -4.10 -20.39
CA GLU A 48 -13.79 -3.02 -19.60
C GLU A 48 -14.89 -2.34 -18.77
N ILE A 49 -14.68 -2.27 -17.46
CA ILE A 49 -15.54 -1.59 -16.49
C ILE A 49 -14.76 -0.40 -15.94
N LEU A 50 -15.46 0.71 -15.77
CA LEU A 50 -14.98 1.92 -15.14
C LEU A 50 -15.78 2.14 -13.86
N GLU A 51 -15.06 2.27 -12.74
CA GLU A 51 -15.65 2.47 -11.41
C GLU A 51 -15.14 3.80 -10.84
N GLN A 52 -16.07 4.64 -10.38
CA GLN A 52 -15.71 5.87 -9.69
C GLN A 52 -15.28 5.57 -8.26
N VAL A 53 -14.20 6.20 -7.83
CA VAL A 53 -13.61 6.02 -6.51
C VAL A 53 -13.33 7.37 -5.86
N ASP A 54 -12.99 7.35 -4.57
CA ASP A 54 -12.61 8.58 -3.90
C ASP A 54 -11.30 9.15 -4.46
N THR A 55 -11.11 10.46 -4.29
CA THR A 55 -9.89 11.17 -4.71
C THR A 55 -9.03 11.58 -3.51
N GLN A 56 -9.19 10.89 -2.37
CA GLN A 56 -8.52 11.27 -1.15
C GLN A 56 -7.02 11.05 -1.29
N LYS A 57 -6.23 12.13 -1.19
CA LYS A 57 -4.76 12.09 -1.39
C LYS A 57 -3.96 11.80 -0.12
N LEU A 58 -4.63 11.57 1.01
CA LEU A 58 -4.02 11.33 2.32
C LEU A 58 -5.02 10.65 3.26
N GLY A 59 -4.53 9.76 4.12
CA GLY A 59 -5.35 9.05 5.09
C GLY A 59 -5.61 7.60 4.67
N SER A 60 -5.67 6.70 5.64
CA SER A 60 -5.98 5.28 5.40
C SER A 60 -7.44 5.04 5.02
N THR A 61 -8.34 5.88 5.54
CA THR A 61 -9.78 5.72 5.42
C THR A 61 -10.47 7.04 5.09
N TYR A 62 -11.68 6.91 4.54
CA TYR A 62 -12.64 7.99 4.37
C TYR A 62 -14.04 7.53 4.75
N PHE A 63 -14.91 8.49 5.04
CA PHE A 63 -16.32 8.24 5.27
C PHE A 63 -17.11 8.42 3.96
N ASN A 64 -17.66 7.32 3.44
CA ASN A 64 -18.52 7.33 2.27
C ASN A 64 -19.94 7.72 2.71
N LYS A 65 -20.43 8.87 2.23
CA LYS A 65 -21.76 9.40 2.59
C LYS A 65 -22.90 8.65 1.92
N ASP A 66 -22.67 8.08 0.74
CA ASP A 66 -23.71 7.39 -0.03
C ASP A 66 -24.03 6.02 0.61
N THR A 67 -23.00 5.34 1.11
CA THR A 67 -23.14 4.06 1.82
C THR A 67 -23.21 4.21 3.34
N ASN A 68 -22.97 5.41 3.88
CA ASN A 68 -22.88 5.73 5.31
C ASN A 68 -21.91 4.79 6.05
N THR A 69 -20.75 4.52 5.45
CA THR A 69 -19.74 3.59 5.98
C THR A 69 -18.32 4.15 5.85
N GLU A 70 -17.44 3.78 6.80
CA GLU A 70 -16.00 4.02 6.67
C GLU A 70 -15.39 2.98 5.73
N GLN A 71 -14.59 3.44 4.78
CA GLN A 71 -13.96 2.62 3.74
C GLN A 71 -12.48 2.97 3.61
N ASN A 72 -11.68 2.02 3.13
CA ASN A 72 -10.30 2.31 2.74
C ASN A 72 -10.29 3.36 1.63
N SER A 73 -9.39 4.33 1.74
CA SER A 73 -9.22 5.33 0.68
C SER A 73 -8.54 4.73 -0.56
N THR A 74 -8.80 5.31 -1.71
CA THR A 74 -8.14 4.94 -2.98
C THR A 74 -6.62 5.12 -2.85
N TYR A 75 -6.17 6.13 -2.09
CA TYR A 75 -4.76 6.28 -1.76
C TYR A 75 -4.22 5.10 -0.97
N ALA A 76 -4.94 4.66 0.06
CA ALA A 76 -4.54 3.52 0.87
C ALA A 76 -4.55 2.21 0.10
N GLN A 77 -5.53 2.01 -0.79
CA GLN A 77 -5.59 0.86 -1.68
C GLN A 77 -4.39 0.85 -2.63
N ALA A 78 -4.02 1.98 -3.23
CA ALA A 78 -2.84 2.08 -4.10
C ALA A 78 -1.53 1.77 -3.36
N ILE A 79 -1.37 2.28 -2.14
CA ILE A 79 -0.19 2.01 -1.30
C ILE A 79 -0.14 0.54 -0.87
N GLU A 80 -1.26 -0.05 -0.46
CA GLU A 80 -1.34 -1.48 -0.11
C GLU A 80 -1.00 -2.34 -1.31
N ALA A 81 -1.54 -2.02 -2.49
CA ALA A 81 -1.20 -2.71 -3.74
C ALA A 81 0.30 -2.70 -4.00
N ARG A 82 0.95 -1.55 -3.80
CA ARG A 82 2.39 -1.41 -3.94
C ARG A 82 3.20 -2.20 -2.93
N PHE A 83 2.88 -2.06 -1.64
CA PHE A 83 3.64 -2.72 -0.58
C PHE A 83 3.49 -4.25 -0.59
N ASN A 84 2.51 -4.79 -1.31
CA ASN A 84 2.28 -6.22 -1.43
C ASN A 84 2.60 -6.80 -2.82
N GLU A 85 3.06 -5.99 -3.79
CA GLU A 85 3.41 -6.50 -5.13
C GLU A 85 4.58 -7.49 -5.09
N ASP A 86 5.65 -7.10 -4.40
CA ASP A 86 6.89 -7.85 -4.30
C ASP A 86 6.87 -8.90 -3.17
N ARG A 87 5.70 -9.24 -2.62
CA ARG A 87 5.57 -10.38 -1.69
C ARG A 87 5.70 -11.68 -2.48
N THR A 88 6.92 -12.07 -2.79
CA THR A 88 7.27 -13.37 -3.35
C THR A 88 7.59 -14.37 -2.23
N GLY A 89 6.90 -15.51 -2.25
CA GLY A 89 7.10 -16.65 -1.34
C GLY A 89 6.12 -16.68 -0.16
N ASP A 90 5.93 -17.86 0.42
CA ASP A 90 5.14 -18.04 1.64
C ASP A 90 5.81 -17.27 2.79
N TRP A 91 5.33 -16.05 3.07
CA TRP A 91 5.83 -15.29 4.22
C TRP A 91 5.10 -15.77 5.46
N CYS A 92 5.66 -16.80 6.09
CA CYS A 92 5.27 -17.21 7.43
C CYS A 92 5.81 -16.19 8.43
N ILE A 93 4.91 -15.47 9.09
CA ILE A 93 5.28 -14.57 10.18
C ILE A 93 5.87 -15.46 11.30
N PRO A 94 7.14 -15.32 11.69
CA PRO A 94 7.63 -16.02 12.87
C PRO A 94 6.73 -15.62 14.04
N PHE A 95 6.23 -16.59 14.79
CA PHE A 95 5.30 -16.40 15.93
C PHE A 95 3.80 -16.18 15.62
N ALA A 96 3.38 -16.18 14.34
CA ALA A 96 1.97 -16.40 14.00
C ALA A 96 1.85 -17.67 13.17
N ASN A 97 0.95 -18.59 13.52
CA ASN A 97 0.64 -19.79 12.74
C ASN A 97 -0.10 -19.45 11.42
N LYS A 98 0.33 -18.41 10.71
CA LYS A 98 -0.28 -17.91 9.49
C LYS A 98 0.82 -17.50 8.51
N CYS A 99 0.86 -18.21 7.40
CA CYS A 99 1.67 -17.85 6.25
C CYS A 99 0.81 -17.04 5.27
N LEU A 100 1.38 -15.96 4.74
CA LEU A 100 0.81 -15.31 3.57
C LEU A 100 1.09 -16.24 2.39
N THR A 101 0.04 -16.79 1.81
CA THR A 101 0.15 -17.73 0.68
C THR A 101 0.18 -16.93 -0.63
N GLU A 102 0.56 -17.54 -1.76
CA GLU A 102 0.50 -16.88 -3.09
C GLU A 102 -0.85 -16.20 -3.41
N LYS A 103 -1.93 -16.62 -2.76
CA LYS A 103 -3.27 -15.99 -2.89
C LYS A 103 -3.37 -14.58 -2.30
N ASP A 104 -2.43 -14.19 -1.45
CA ASP A 104 -2.33 -12.85 -0.86
C ASP A 104 -1.40 -11.93 -1.69
N LYS A 105 -0.85 -12.43 -2.80
CA LYS A 105 0.04 -11.68 -3.69
C LYS A 105 -0.77 -10.73 -4.56
N ILE A 106 -0.41 -9.45 -4.53
CA ILE A 106 -0.95 -8.47 -5.47
C ILE A 106 -0.07 -8.48 -6.71
N SER A 107 -0.66 -8.70 -7.88
CA SER A 107 0.11 -8.70 -9.12
C SER A 107 0.15 -7.31 -9.73
N ASN A 108 1.32 -6.86 -10.18
CA ASN A 108 1.51 -5.62 -10.95
C ASN A 108 1.01 -4.34 -10.25
N ASN A 109 1.12 -4.23 -8.92
CA ASN A 109 0.59 -3.09 -8.14
C ASN A 109 -0.90 -2.81 -8.40
N ASP A 110 -1.66 -3.81 -8.81
CA ASP A 110 -3.03 -3.63 -9.27
C ASP A 110 -3.96 -3.33 -8.09
N ILE A 111 -4.36 -2.06 -8.01
CA ILE A 111 -5.26 -1.53 -6.99
C ILE A 111 -6.59 -2.29 -6.92
N THR A 112 -7.05 -2.87 -8.03
CA THR A 112 -8.35 -3.56 -8.11
C THR A 112 -8.38 -4.84 -7.26
N GLN A 113 -7.20 -5.34 -6.87
CA GLN A 113 -7.05 -6.50 -6.00
C GLN A 113 -7.18 -6.14 -4.51
N VAL A 114 -7.24 -4.84 -4.16
CA VAL A 114 -7.47 -4.34 -2.79
C VAL A 114 -8.89 -3.81 -2.66
N LYS A 115 -9.76 -4.50 -1.90
CA LYS A 115 -11.15 -4.06 -1.72
C LYS A 115 -11.28 -2.91 -0.72
N LEU A 116 -12.38 -2.16 -0.84
CA LEU A 116 -12.73 -1.04 0.04
C LEU A 116 -12.86 -1.46 1.52
N ASP A 117 -13.25 -2.70 1.79
CA ASP A 117 -13.41 -3.30 3.12
C ASP A 117 -12.26 -4.23 3.52
N SER A 118 -11.20 -4.32 2.69
CA SER A 118 -10.06 -5.18 2.97
C SER A 118 -9.27 -4.72 4.19
N LYS A 119 -8.72 -5.66 4.95
CA LYS A 119 -7.82 -5.34 6.06
C LYS A 119 -6.47 -4.87 5.52
N LEU A 120 -6.18 -3.58 5.65
CA LEU A 120 -4.88 -3.00 5.30
C LEU A 120 -3.77 -3.45 6.24
N SER A 121 -2.54 -3.50 5.73
CA SER A 121 -1.37 -3.76 6.54
C SER A 121 -1.07 -2.59 7.48
N LYS A 122 -0.47 -2.89 8.64
CA LYS A 122 -0.01 -1.85 9.57
C LYS A 122 0.99 -0.89 8.91
N ARG A 123 1.81 -1.38 7.97
CA ARG A 123 2.74 -0.58 7.18
C ARG A 123 2.00 0.47 6.37
N THR A 124 0.97 0.07 5.62
CA THR A 124 0.12 0.98 4.84
C THR A 124 -0.57 2.00 5.73
N ILE A 125 -1.29 1.58 6.78
CA ILE A 125 -2.00 2.51 7.67
C ILE A 125 -1.03 3.54 8.27
N THR A 126 0.13 3.09 8.76
CA THR A 126 1.14 3.98 9.34
C THR A 126 1.70 4.93 8.28
N PHE A 127 1.92 4.45 7.06
CA PHE A 127 2.45 5.24 5.97
C PHE A 127 1.45 6.30 5.49
N THR A 128 0.21 5.90 5.17
CA THR A 128 -0.81 6.77 4.55
C THR A 128 -1.28 7.88 5.50
N ASN A 129 -1.17 7.67 6.81
CA ASN A 129 -1.50 8.66 7.83
C ASN A 129 -0.32 9.61 8.14
N ARG A 130 0.89 9.31 7.68
CA ARG A 130 2.10 10.13 7.92
C ARG A 130 2.63 10.82 6.67
N PHE A 131 2.52 10.18 5.52
CA PHE A 131 3.17 10.60 4.28
C PHE A 131 2.15 10.85 3.17
N ARG A 132 2.42 11.91 2.42
CA ARG A 132 1.78 12.21 1.14
C ARG A 132 2.80 12.03 0.04
N ILE A 133 2.56 11.11 -0.88
CA ILE A 133 3.34 11.04 -2.11
C ILE A 133 2.89 12.18 -3.02
N LEU A 134 3.83 13.02 -3.43
CA LEU A 134 3.63 13.97 -4.50
C LEU A 134 3.86 13.18 -5.79
N ALA A 135 2.79 12.86 -6.52
CA ALA A 135 2.93 12.25 -7.83
C ALA A 135 3.80 13.17 -8.71
N HIS A 136 4.77 12.60 -9.41
CA HIS A 136 5.41 13.32 -10.50
C HIS A 136 4.36 13.56 -11.59
N GLN A 137 4.27 14.81 -12.05
CA GLN A 137 3.41 15.22 -13.17
C GLN A 137 3.85 14.54 -14.46
#